data_AF-T0AUM6-F1
#
_entry.id   AF-T0AUM6-F1
#
_cell.length_a   1.000
_cell.length_b   1.000
_cell.length_c   1.000
_cell.angle_alpha   90.00
_cell.angle_beta   90.00
_cell.angle_gamma   90.00
#
_symmetry.space_group_name_H-M   'P 1'
#
loop_
_entity.id
_entity.type
_entity.pdbx_description
1 polymer ?
#
loop_
_entity_poly.entity_id
_entity_poly.type
_entity_poly.pdbx_seq_one_letter_code
_entity_poly.pdbx_strand_id
1 'polypeptide(L)'
;MIKPEDFDYHYTADSHWQWAETIAIPFNLPDANINAVVYIVTRPVLGVCMADITLMDRISDLWEEQLYIDNQQHMPCPRSLLEFSLPNGLSFKAIEPLKHYRMRYEGIDDTRFDLELHALHEPYDINDPDMDPTAAKRHGPAWDSSWSGHYEQTYLFSPTVCWCNL
;
A
#
# COMPACT_ATOMS: atom_id res chain seq x y z
N MET A 1 -1.70 -16.13 -12.42
CA MET A 1 -1.51 -14.90 -13.24
C MET A 1 -2.47 -13.79 -12.81
N ILE A 2 -1.88 -12.74 -12.24
CA ILE A 2 -2.53 -11.51 -11.79
C ILE A 2 -2.89 -10.65 -13.01
N LYS A 3 -4.05 -10.00 -12.97
CA LYS A 3 -4.62 -9.15 -14.03
C LYS A 3 -4.82 -7.72 -13.54
N PRO A 4 -4.90 -6.73 -14.46
CA PRO A 4 -5.15 -5.33 -14.09
C PRO A 4 -6.36 -5.12 -13.17
N GLU A 5 -7.41 -5.93 -13.32
CA GLU A 5 -8.60 -5.88 -12.47
C GLU A 5 -8.32 -6.29 -11.03
N ASP A 6 -7.29 -7.11 -10.80
CA ASP A 6 -6.90 -7.60 -9.48
C ASP A 6 -6.19 -6.52 -8.64
N PHE A 7 -6.04 -5.31 -9.18
CA PHE A 7 -5.64 -4.15 -8.37
C PHE A 7 -6.82 -3.59 -7.56
N ASP A 8 -8.06 -3.84 -7.98
CA ASP A 8 -9.25 -3.39 -7.28
C ASP A 8 -9.77 -4.45 -6.30
N TYR A 9 -10.87 -4.15 -5.63
CA TYR A 9 -11.48 -5.01 -4.63
C TYR A 9 -11.97 -6.36 -5.16
N HIS A 10 -11.71 -7.44 -4.40
CA HIS A 10 -12.18 -8.80 -4.69
C HIS A 10 -13.31 -9.29 -3.78
N TYR A 11 -13.86 -8.43 -2.92
CA TYR A 11 -14.97 -8.82 -2.05
C TYR A 11 -16.30 -8.94 -2.81
N THR A 12 -17.22 -9.69 -2.24
CA THR A 12 -18.59 -9.85 -2.71
C THR A 12 -19.57 -9.50 -1.59
N ALA A 13 -20.87 -9.45 -1.90
CA ALA A 13 -21.91 -9.23 -0.89
C ALA A 13 -21.93 -10.33 0.20
N ASP A 14 -21.42 -11.53 -0.10
CA ASP A 14 -21.35 -12.67 0.81
C ASP A 14 -20.00 -12.78 1.54
N SER A 15 -19.04 -11.89 1.26
CA SER A 15 -17.74 -11.88 1.93
C SER A 15 -17.89 -11.63 3.43
N HIS A 16 -17.06 -12.31 4.22
CA HIS A 16 -17.04 -12.12 5.68
C HIS A 16 -16.72 -10.67 6.03
N TRP A 17 -17.33 -10.13 7.10
CA TRP A 17 -17.16 -8.73 7.51
C TRP A 17 -15.69 -8.33 7.83
N GLN A 18 -14.83 -9.32 8.10
CA GLN A 18 -13.39 -9.11 8.31
C GLN A 18 -12.58 -9.05 7.01
N TRP A 19 -13.19 -9.16 5.82
CA TRP A 19 -12.50 -9.02 4.54
C TRP A 19 -11.67 -7.73 4.54
N ALA A 20 -10.42 -7.85 4.14
CA ALA A 20 -9.50 -6.74 4.08
C ALA A 20 -8.68 -6.80 2.80
N GLU A 21 -8.43 -5.64 2.23
CA GLU A 21 -7.57 -5.45 1.06
C GLU A 21 -6.58 -4.35 1.39
N THR A 22 -5.34 -4.51 0.97
CA THR A 22 -4.25 -3.66 1.43
C THR A 22 -3.42 -3.07 0.30
N ILE A 23 -2.93 -1.86 0.51
CA ILE A 23 -1.88 -1.25 -0.31
C ILE A 23 -0.73 -0.92 0.64
N ALA A 24 0.43 -1.54 0.43
CA ALA A 24 1.64 -1.31 1.22
C ALA A 24 2.76 -0.81 0.31
N ILE A 25 3.16 0.45 0.47
CA ILE A 25 4.17 1.10 -0.36
C ILE A 25 5.29 1.61 0.55
N PRO A 26 6.30 0.76 0.82
CA PRO A 26 7.56 1.24 1.39
C PRO A 26 8.38 1.97 0.31
N PHE A 27 9.02 3.08 0.68
CA PHE A 27 9.98 3.78 -0.17
C PHE A 27 11.11 4.40 0.65
N ASN A 28 12.22 4.75 -0.01
CA ASN A 28 13.41 5.27 0.64
C ASN A 28 13.86 6.56 -0.05
N LEU A 29 14.20 7.60 0.72
CA LEU A 29 14.86 8.81 0.23
C LEU A 29 16.29 8.81 0.77
N PRO A 30 17.24 8.16 0.06
CA PRO A 30 18.58 7.91 0.60
C PRO A 30 19.36 9.20 0.87
N ASP A 31 19.22 10.21 0.01
CA ASP A 31 19.90 11.51 0.18
C ASP A 31 19.44 12.27 1.44
N ALA A 32 18.21 11.98 1.91
CA ALA A 32 17.64 12.56 3.12
C ALA A 32 17.76 11.64 4.35
N ASN A 33 18.28 10.42 4.20
CA ASN A 33 18.27 9.37 5.22
C ASN A 33 16.85 9.10 5.77
N ILE A 34 15.85 8.99 4.88
CA ILE A 34 14.46 8.71 5.26
C ILE A 34 14.01 7.38 4.65
N ASN A 35 13.46 6.51 5.49
CA ASN A 35 12.62 5.39 5.08
C ASN A 35 11.16 5.75 5.35
N ALA A 36 10.26 5.37 4.46
CA ALA A 36 8.85 5.72 4.55
C ALA A 36 7.98 4.50 4.27
N VAL A 37 6.83 4.44 4.93
CA VAL A 37 5.76 3.50 4.60
C VAL A 37 4.46 4.27 4.45
N VAL A 38 3.77 4.01 3.34
CA VAL A 38 2.34 4.31 3.21
C VAL A 38 1.61 2.98 3.20
N TYR A 39 0.77 2.77 4.20
CA TYR A 39 0.01 1.54 4.35
C TYR A 39 -1.48 1.83 4.48
N ILE A 40 -2.27 1.17 3.67
CA ILE A 40 -3.73 1.32 3.65
C ILE A 40 -4.32 -0.05 3.89
N VAL A 41 -5.23 -0.14 4.85
CA VAL A 41 -6.04 -1.33 5.09
C VAL A 41 -7.50 -0.96 4.95
N THR A 42 -8.14 -1.51 3.93
CA THR A 42 -9.56 -1.29 3.67
C THR A 42 -10.38 -2.45 4.23
N ARG A 43 -11.59 -2.15 4.71
CA ARG A 43 -12.60 -3.13 5.11
C ARG A 43 -13.89 -2.79 4.36
N PRO A 44 -13.97 -3.09 3.05
CA PRO A 44 -15.00 -2.55 2.20
C PRO A 44 -16.41 -3.02 2.58
N VAL A 45 -16.56 -4.21 3.17
CA VAL A 45 -17.85 -4.70 3.71
C VAL A 45 -18.36 -3.81 4.86
N LEU A 46 -17.45 -3.25 5.68
CA LEU A 46 -17.80 -2.32 6.76
C LEU A 46 -17.84 -0.86 6.31
N GLY A 47 -17.32 -0.55 5.12
CA GLY A 47 -17.21 0.82 4.61
C GLY A 47 -16.18 1.69 5.34
N VAL A 48 -15.20 1.08 6.03
CA VAL A 48 -14.11 1.80 6.71
C VAL A 48 -12.72 1.41 6.20
N CYS A 49 -11.76 2.32 6.31
CA CYS A 49 -10.35 2.03 6.09
C CYS A 49 -9.46 2.67 7.16
N MET A 50 -8.22 2.18 7.22
CA MET A 50 -7.10 2.76 7.95
C MET A 50 -6.05 3.21 6.92
N ALA A 51 -5.41 4.35 7.17
CA ALA A 51 -4.19 4.72 6.48
C ALA A 51 -3.13 5.13 7.48
N ASP A 52 -1.92 4.62 7.27
CA ASP A 52 -0.71 4.92 8.02
C ASP A 52 0.32 5.53 7.08
N ILE A 53 0.78 6.72 7.40
CA ILE A 53 1.92 7.38 6.77
C ILE A 53 2.98 7.54 7.86
N THR A 54 4.01 6.70 7.80
CA THR A 54 5.11 6.70 8.77
C THR A 54 6.42 7.01 8.05
N LEU A 55 7.15 8.05 8.50
CA LEU A 55 8.51 8.36 8.06
C LEU A 55 9.48 8.07 9.20
N MET A 56 10.63 7.50 8.87
CA MET A 56 11.65 7.02 9.80
C MET A 56 13.02 7.52 9.34
N ASP A 57 13.79 8.15 10.22
CA ASP A 57 15.18 8.57 9.96
C ASP A 57 16.20 7.94 10.92
N ARG A 58 15.72 7.09 11.83
CA ARG A 58 16.52 6.37 12.83
C ARG A 58 15.85 5.07 13.22
N ILE A 59 16.61 4.22 13.91
CA ILE A 59 16.06 3.08 14.63
C ILE A 59 15.58 3.60 15.97
N SER A 60 14.33 3.28 16.33
CA SER A 60 13.78 3.52 17.67
C SER A 60 12.95 2.31 18.11
N ASP A 61 12.85 2.10 19.41
CA ASP A 61 11.98 1.12 20.05
C ASP A 61 10.56 1.65 20.34
N LEU A 62 10.35 2.97 20.17
CA LEU A 62 9.08 3.65 20.32
C LEU A 62 8.56 4.11 18.95
N TRP A 63 7.27 3.90 18.72
CA TRP A 63 6.65 4.30 17.46
C TRP A 63 6.54 5.83 17.39
N GLU A 64 6.13 6.49 18.47
CA GLU A 64 5.99 7.95 18.54
C GLU A 64 7.30 8.75 18.36
N GLU A 65 8.46 8.08 18.41
CA GLU A 65 9.77 8.70 18.15
C GLU A 65 10.13 8.71 16.66
N GLN A 66 9.31 8.11 15.81
CA GLN A 66 9.50 8.19 14.37
C GLN A 66 9.40 9.65 13.89
N LEU A 67 10.09 9.93 12.80
CA LEU A 67 10.23 11.27 12.23
C LEU A 67 8.88 11.92 11.91
N TYR A 68 7.91 11.11 11.47
CA TYR A 68 6.55 11.54 11.17
C TYR A 68 5.58 10.37 11.28
N ILE A 69 4.39 10.64 11.82
CA ILE A 69 3.32 9.65 11.94
C ILE A 69 1.97 10.33 11.69
N ASP A 70 1.28 9.92 10.63
CA ASP A 70 -0.15 10.15 10.45
C ASP A 70 -0.86 8.81 10.29
N ASN A 71 -1.40 8.32 11.42
CA ASN A 71 -2.09 7.03 11.49
C ASN A 71 -3.57 7.27 11.81
N GLN A 72 -4.41 7.21 10.78
CA GLN A 72 -5.85 7.46 10.92
C GLN A 72 -6.65 6.18 10.76
N GLN A 73 -7.45 5.92 11.78
CA GLN A 73 -8.33 4.77 11.88
C GLN A 73 -9.76 5.16 11.52
N HIS A 74 -10.53 4.21 10.96
CA HIS A 74 -11.97 4.36 10.69
C HIS A 74 -12.34 5.49 9.71
N MET A 75 -11.47 5.81 8.75
CA MET A 75 -11.82 6.72 7.65
C MET A 75 -12.84 6.06 6.70
N PRO A 76 -13.59 6.84 5.90
CA PRO A 76 -14.45 6.27 4.86
C PRO A 76 -13.65 5.41 3.89
N CYS A 77 -14.10 4.17 3.69
CA CYS A 77 -13.44 3.27 2.74
C CYS A 77 -13.56 3.83 1.31
N PRO A 78 -12.47 3.80 0.53
CA PRO A 78 -12.56 4.20 -0.87
C PRO A 78 -13.46 3.23 -1.63
N ARG A 79 -14.14 3.73 -2.68
CA ARG A 79 -15.04 2.92 -3.52
C ARG A 79 -14.30 2.00 -4.49
N SER A 80 -13.05 2.34 -4.80
CA SER A 80 -12.16 1.59 -5.67
C SER A 80 -10.73 1.83 -5.19
N LEU A 81 -9.86 0.84 -5.34
CA LEU A 81 -8.42 0.97 -5.09
C LEU A 81 -7.68 1.56 -6.30
N LEU A 82 -8.32 1.64 -7.47
CA LEU A 82 -7.71 2.20 -8.69
C LEU A 82 -7.53 3.72 -8.62
N GLU A 83 -8.45 4.43 -7.96
CA GLU A 83 -8.35 5.89 -7.80
C GLU A 83 -9.16 6.34 -6.58
N PHE A 84 -8.50 7.00 -5.63
CA PHE A 84 -9.16 7.53 -4.45
C PHE A 84 -8.40 8.70 -3.80
N SER A 85 -9.13 9.42 -2.95
CA SER A 85 -8.60 10.40 -2.00
C SER A 85 -9.22 10.14 -0.64
N LEU A 86 -8.40 10.20 0.41
CA LEU A 86 -8.80 9.99 1.80
C LEU A 86 -8.83 11.33 2.57
N PRO A 87 -9.62 11.44 3.65
CA PRO A 87 -9.73 12.67 4.44
C PRO A 87 -8.42 13.19 5.03
N ASN A 88 -7.42 12.32 5.23
CA ASN A 88 -6.11 12.71 5.75
C ASN A 88 -5.17 13.31 4.69
N GLY A 89 -5.66 13.54 3.47
CA GLY A 89 -4.88 14.15 2.38
C GLY A 89 -4.14 13.15 1.49
N LEU A 90 -4.18 11.85 1.79
CA LEU A 90 -3.63 10.82 0.90
C LEU A 90 -4.50 10.66 -0.35
N SER A 91 -3.88 10.66 -1.52
CA SER A 91 -4.51 10.34 -2.80
C SER A 91 -3.66 9.34 -3.57
N PHE A 92 -4.34 8.42 -4.25
CA PHE A 92 -3.71 7.37 -5.03
C PHE A 92 -4.42 7.22 -6.37
N LYS A 93 -3.66 6.92 -7.42
CA LYS A 93 -4.19 6.58 -8.74
C LYS A 93 -3.31 5.55 -9.45
N ALA A 94 -3.91 4.45 -9.88
CA ALA A 94 -3.36 3.55 -10.88
C ALA A 94 -3.52 4.15 -12.28
N ILE A 95 -2.42 4.67 -12.81
CA ILE A 95 -2.35 5.23 -14.17
C ILE A 95 -2.39 4.09 -15.20
N GLU A 96 -1.59 3.05 -14.94
CA GLU A 96 -1.64 1.76 -15.63
C GLU A 96 -1.59 0.68 -14.53
N PRO A 97 -2.71 0.01 -14.20
CA PRO A 97 -2.74 -0.97 -13.13
C PRO A 97 -1.68 -2.04 -13.33
N LEU A 98 -1.04 -2.46 -12.24
CA LEU A 98 0.12 -3.36 -12.20
C LEU A 98 1.43 -2.78 -12.75
N LYS A 99 1.49 -1.51 -13.16
CA LYS A 99 2.71 -0.95 -13.78
C LYS A 99 3.06 0.48 -13.39
N HIS A 100 2.10 1.38 -13.29
CA HIS A 100 2.34 2.80 -13.08
C HIS A 100 1.30 3.41 -12.17
N TYR A 101 1.75 3.99 -11.07
CA TYR A 101 0.91 4.63 -10.07
C TYR A 101 1.40 6.03 -9.75
N ARG A 102 0.46 6.87 -9.31
CA ARG A 102 0.76 8.14 -8.68
C ARG A 102 0.21 8.17 -7.26
N MET A 103 1.03 8.61 -6.33
CA MET A 103 0.65 8.79 -4.93
C MET A 103 0.99 10.21 -4.48
N ARG A 104 0.00 10.88 -3.90
CA ARG A 104 0.15 12.24 -3.35
C ARG A 104 -0.31 12.28 -1.91
N TYR A 105 0.33 13.11 -1.13
CA TYR A 105 -0.04 13.32 0.26
C TYR A 105 0.15 14.79 0.64
N GLU A 106 -0.86 15.37 1.25
CA GLU A 106 -0.84 16.69 1.89
C GLU A 106 -1.36 16.51 3.32
N GLY A 107 -0.43 16.25 4.24
CA GLY A 107 -0.73 15.79 5.59
C GLY A 107 -0.70 16.88 6.66
N ILE A 108 -0.64 16.41 7.90
CA ILE A 108 -0.36 17.25 9.08
C ILE A 108 1.10 17.72 9.08
N ASP A 109 1.40 18.73 9.91
CA ASP A 109 2.75 19.28 10.14
C ASP A 109 3.48 19.69 8.84
N ASP A 110 2.73 20.27 7.90
CA ASP A 110 3.23 20.73 6.58
C ASP A 110 3.95 19.63 5.76
N THR A 111 3.69 18.36 6.06
CA THR A 111 4.32 17.22 5.38
C THR A 111 3.62 16.91 4.08
N ARG A 112 4.38 16.87 2.97
CA ARG A 112 3.83 16.58 1.64
C ARG A 112 4.80 15.82 0.74
N PHE A 113 4.24 14.96 -0.11
CA PHE A 113 4.96 14.29 -1.19
C PHE A 113 4.09 14.05 -2.42
N ASP A 114 4.73 14.01 -3.59
CA ASP A 114 4.14 13.60 -4.87
C ASP A 114 5.09 12.64 -5.57
N LEU A 115 4.67 11.38 -5.66
CA LEU A 115 5.45 10.24 -6.11
C LEU A 115 4.82 9.61 -7.35
N GLU A 116 5.64 9.36 -8.36
CA GLU A 116 5.33 8.47 -9.47
C GLU A 116 6.06 7.14 -9.21
N LEU A 117 5.32 6.02 -9.23
CA LEU A 117 5.84 4.67 -8.99
C LEU A 117 5.74 3.86 -10.28
N HIS A 118 6.88 3.42 -10.80
CA HIS A 118 6.95 2.60 -12.02
C HIS A 118 7.47 1.21 -11.67
N ALA A 119 6.71 0.19 -12.02
CA ALA A 119 7.09 -1.20 -11.81
C ALA A 119 8.38 -1.54 -12.58
N LEU A 120 9.27 -2.28 -11.92
CA LEU A 120 10.50 -2.79 -12.52
C LEU A 120 10.33 -4.16 -13.17
N HIS A 121 9.24 -4.87 -12.85
CA HIS A 121 8.94 -6.20 -13.34
C HIS A 121 7.43 -6.47 -13.26
N GLU A 122 7.00 -7.54 -13.94
CA GLU A 122 5.64 -8.08 -13.81
C GLU A 122 5.35 -8.50 -12.35
N PRO A 123 4.11 -8.37 -11.86
CA PRO A 123 3.74 -8.74 -10.50
C PRO A 123 4.16 -10.18 -10.17
N TYR A 124 4.74 -10.38 -8.99
CA TYR A 124 5.16 -11.69 -8.52
C TYR A 124 4.14 -12.24 -7.52
N ASP A 125 3.42 -13.29 -7.92
CA ASP A 125 2.50 -14.02 -7.03
C ASP A 125 3.27 -15.14 -6.32
N ILE A 126 3.43 -15.00 -5.00
CA ILE A 126 4.10 -16.03 -4.18
C ILE A 126 3.31 -17.35 -4.15
N ASN A 127 2.04 -17.35 -4.54
CA ASN A 127 1.15 -18.51 -4.56
C ASN A 127 1.02 -19.15 -5.96
N ASP A 128 1.55 -18.53 -7.01
CA ASP A 128 1.54 -19.08 -8.37
C ASP A 128 2.72 -20.04 -8.56
N PRO A 129 2.48 -21.37 -8.72
CA PRO A 129 3.55 -22.36 -8.89
C PRO A 129 4.33 -22.21 -10.20
N ASP A 130 3.81 -21.45 -11.17
CA ASP A 130 4.55 -21.11 -12.38
C ASP A 130 5.55 -19.96 -12.15
N MET A 131 5.38 -19.17 -11.07
CA MET A 131 6.26 -18.06 -10.68
C MET A 131 7.22 -18.43 -9.54
N ASP A 132 6.71 -19.08 -8.49
CA ASP A 132 7.48 -19.50 -7.32
C ASP A 132 7.68 -21.02 -7.33
N PRO A 133 8.89 -21.55 -7.61
CA PRO A 133 9.15 -22.99 -7.58
C PRO A 133 9.04 -23.60 -6.16
N THR A 134 9.00 -22.75 -5.12
CA THR A 134 8.73 -23.12 -3.72
C THR A 134 7.29 -22.91 -3.31
N ALA A 135 6.41 -22.45 -4.22
CA ALA A 135 4.98 -22.65 -4.08
C ALA A 135 4.70 -24.15 -4.12
N ALA A 136 4.77 -24.74 -2.94
CA ALA A 136 4.42 -26.13 -2.74
C ALA A 136 2.97 -26.36 -3.20
N LYS A 137 2.61 -27.63 -3.40
CA LYS A 137 1.22 -28.06 -3.18
C LYS A 137 0.92 -27.78 -1.70
N ARG A 138 0.62 -26.53 -1.35
CA ARG A 138 0.61 -26.00 0.03
C ARG A 138 -0.56 -26.63 0.78
N HIS A 139 -0.25 -27.29 1.89
CA HIS A 139 -1.20 -27.99 2.76
C HIS A 139 -1.26 -27.25 4.11
N GLY A 140 -2.16 -26.27 4.27
CA GLY A 140 -2.56 -25.79 5.61
C GLY A 140 -3.02 -24.33 5.70
N PRO A 141 -3.89 -24.00 6.68
CA PRO A 141 -4.66 -22.75 6.74
C PRO A 141 -3.87 -21.53 7.27
N ALA A 142 -2.56 -21.46 7.06
CA ALA A 142 -1.75 -20.35 7.58
C ALA A 142 -1.51 -19.28 6.50
N TRP A 143 -0.64 -19.57 5.53
CA TRP A 143 -0.26 -18.59 4.51
C TRP A 143 -1.34 -18.44 3.43
N ASP A 144 -1.98 -19.56 3.06
CA ASP A 144 -2.94 -19.64 1.94
C ASP A 144 -4.20 -18.79 2.16
N SER A 145 -4.67 -18.66 3.41
CA SER A 145 -5.85 -17.86 3.74
C SER A 145 -5.55 -16.40 4.06
N SER A 146 -4.32 -16.10 4.52
CA SER A 146 -3.94 -14.75 4.95
C SER A 146 -3.36 -13.90 3.82
N TRP A 147 -2.93 -14.51 2.71
CA TRP A 147 -2.31 -13.84 1.55
C TRP A 147 -2.98 -14.22 0.22
N SER A 148 -4.26 -14.60 0.24
CA SER A 148 -5.04 -14.86 -0.96
C SER A 148 -5.18 -13.57 -1.77
N GLY A 149 -4.62 -13.53 -2.99
CA GLY A 149 -4.61 -12.33 -3.86
C GLY A 149 -3.40 -11.42 -3.66
N HIS A 150 -2.46 -11.79 -2.79
CA HIS A 150 -1.23 -11.03 -2.57
C HIS A 150 -0.28 -11.12 -3.76
N TYR A 151 0.40 -10.03 -4.05
CA TYR A 151 1.52 -10.01 -4.98
C TYR A 151 2.59 -9.01 -4.56
N GLU A 152 3.82 -9.30 -4.97
CA GLU A 152 4.98 -8.47 -4.72
C GLU A 152 5.39 -7.71 -5.97
N GLN A 153 5.79 -6.46 -5.79
CA GLN A 153 6.28 -5.63 -6.88
C GLN A 153 7.34 -4.64 -6.41
N THR A 154 8.42 -4.54 -7.17
CA THR A 154 9.48 -3.55 -6.95
C THR A 154 9.26 -2.34 -7.86
N TYR A 155 9.38 -1.14 -7.30
CA TYR A 155 9.14 0.11 -8.02
C TYR A 155 10.39 0.98 -8.08
N LEU A 156 10.58 1.63 -9.23
CA LEU A 156 11.34 2.88 -9.32
C LEU A 156 10.39 4.02 -8.98
N PHE A 157 10.68 4.74 -7.90
CA PHE A 157 9.96 5.96 -7.56
C PHE A 157 10.72 7.17 -8.12
N SER A 158 9.97 8.14 -8.65
CA SER A 158 10.51 9.45 -9.02
C SER A 158 9.78 10.53 -8.22
N PRO A 159 10.45 11.21 -7.28
CA PRO A 159 9.84 12.31 -6.55
C PRO A 159 9.70 13.49 -7.50
N THR A 160 8.48 13.97 -7.72
CA THR A 160 8.30 15.24 -8.43
C THR A 160 8.54 16.40 -7.46
N VAL A 161 8.11 16.24 -6.20
CA VAL A 161 8.26 17.22 -5.13
C VAL A 161 8.17 16.50 -3.76
N CYS A 162 9.23 16.57 -2.94
CA CYS A 162 9.14 16.27 -1.50
C CYS A 162 9.48 17.54 -0.73
N TRP A 163 8.55 18.03 0.10
CA TRP A 163 8.90 19.02 1.14
C TRP A 163 8.51 18.42 2.47
N CYS A 164 9.52 17.93 3.16
CA CYS A 164 9.45 17.72 4.58
C CYS A 164 10.04 18.98 5.21
N ASN A 165 9.23 19.80 5.88
CA ASN A 165 9.74 20.77 6.85
C ASN A 165 10.09 20.03 8.15
N LEU A 166 10.99 19.06 8.05
CA LEU A 166 11.55 18.32 9.19
C LEU A 166 12.76 19.06 9.77
#